data_AF-A0A9X8R9M0-F1
#
_entry.id   AF-A0A9X8R9M0-F1
#
_cell.length_a   1.000
_cell.length_b   1.000
_cell.length_c   1.000
_cell.angle_alpha   90.00
_cell.angle_beta   90.00
_cell.angle_gamma   90.00
#
_symmetry.space_group_name_H-M   'P 1'
#
loop_
_entity.id
_entity.type
_entity.pdbx_description
1 polymer ?
#
loop_
_entity_poly.entity_id
_entity_poly.type
_entity_poly.pdbx_seq_one_letter_code
_entity_poly.pdbx_strand_id
1 'polypeptide(L)'
;MSMNKFKDPAIIILTLTVVSYGITYIYETGYKSYYKLPAMFIDLSINSMTSTLTATFFVFISIYASWNFLKFMHSEVSKEVPSYILLTNSTFIKGVRTGITDNIKLLNLIVICFCLPFIANSTGRLGEYAASEETEYMVIKQSGLLYVAVTSYKDSLIIAPLNLEKESMTPKFKAIEMKELKDTETIHFENGLKVEDVRNSKDLIE
;
A
#
# COMPACT_ATOMS: atom_id res chain seq x y z
N MET A 1 -10.35 -20.84 -24.52
CA MET A 1 -8.91 -20.56 -24.37
C MET A 1 -8.34 -21.54 -23.36
N SER A 2 -7.38 -22.39 -23.74
CA SER A 2 -6.86 -23.48 -22.89
C SER A 2 -6.12 -22.94 -21.65
N MET A 3 -6.48 -23.43 -20.45
CA MET A 3 -5.84 -23.10 -19.16
C MET A 3 -4.33 -23.34 -19.11
N ASN A 4 -3.75 -24.05 -20.08
CA ASN A 4 -2.30 -24.28 -20.14
C ASN A 4 -1.47 -23.05 -20.50
N LYS A 5 -2.07 -21.99 -21.08
CA LYS A 5 -1.33 -20.75 -21.39
C LYS A 5 -0.84 -20.03 -20.13
N PHE A 6 -1.53 -20.14 -19.00
CA PHE A 6 -1.13 -19.48 -17.75
C PHE A 6 0.10 -20.10 -17.07
N LYS A 7 0.62 -21.22 -17.57
CA LYS A 7 1.86 -21.83 -17.08
C LYS A 7 3.11 -21.33 -17.80
N ASP A 8 2.96 -20.49 -18.83
CA ASP A 8 4.09 -19.88 -19.52
C ASP A 8 4.82 -18.94 -18.55
N PRO A 9 6.12 -19.20 -18.25
CA PRO A 9 6.91 -18.35 -17.37
C PRO A 9 6.89 -16.87 -17.79
N ALA A 10 6.85 -16.56 -19.08
CA ALA A 10 6.81 -15.18 -19.56
C ALA A 10 5.52 -14.46 -19.14
N ILE A 11 4.38 -15.15 -19.19
CA ILE A 11 3.08 -14.60 -18.77
C ILE A 11 3.06 -14.40 -17.25
N ILE A 12 3.64 -15.33 -16.48
CA ILE A 12 3.73 -15.23 -15.03
C ILE A 12 4.58 -14.01 -14.64
N ILE A 13 5.76 -13.85 -15.25
CA ILE A 13 6.67 -12.72 -14.99
C ILE A 13 5.97 -11.40 -15.34
N LEU A 14 5.36 -11.30 -16.53
CA LEU A 14 4.64 -10.10 -16.95
C LEU A 14 3.52 -9.74 -15.96
N THR A 15 2.74 -10.72 -15.52
CA THR A 15 1.65 -10.51 -14.56
C THR A 15 2.19 -10.01 -13.22
N LEU A 16 3.26 -10.65 -12.72
CA LEU A 16 3.92 -10.23 -11.49
C LEU A 16 4.42 -8.79 -11.59
N THR A 17 5.08 -8.43 -12.69
CA THR A 17 5.57 -7.07 -12.93
C THR A 17 4.44 -6.04 -12.90
N VAL A 18 3.33 -6.28 -13.60
CA VAL A 18 2.18 -5.36 -13.61
C VAL A 18 1.60 -5.19 -12.20
N VAL A 19 1.44 -6.29 -11.45
CA VAL A 19 0.94 -6.24 -10.07
C VAL A 19 1.90 -5.46 -9.17
N SER A 20 3.21 -5.70 -9.27
CA SER A 20 4.23 -4.98 -8.52
C SER A 20 4.13 -3.47 -8.73
N TYR A 21 4.07 -3.02 -9.99
CA TYR A 21 3.91 -1.59 -10.30
C TYR A 21 2.61 -1.00 -9.76
N GLY A 22 1.50 -1.73 -9.85
CA GLY A 22 0.21 -1.29 -9.30
C GLY A 22 0.27 -1.09 -7.79
N ILE A 23 0.91 -2.02 -7.07
CA ILE A 23 1.06 -1.95 -5.61
C ILE A 23 1.97 -0.78 -5.22
N THR A 24 3.13 -0.64 -5.86
CA THR A 24 4.05 0.49 -5.61
C THR A 24 3.35 1.82 -5.91
N TYR A 25 2.57 1.92 -6.99
CA TYR A 25 1.81 3.12 -7.31
C TYR A 25 0.82 3.50 -6.20
N ILE A 26 0.08 2.52 -5.65
CA ILE A 26 -0.86 2.77 -4.55
C ILE A 26 -0.13 3.22 -3.28
N TYR A 27 1.00 2.60 -2.96
CA TYR A 27 1.84 3.00 -1.83
C TYR A 27 2.34 4.44 -1.99
N GLU A 28 2.93 4.76 -3.14
CA GLU A 28 3.44 6.10 -3.46
C GLU A 28 2.33 7.15 -3.48
N THR A 29 1.11 6.77 -3.90
CA THR A 29 -0.06 7.63 -3.83
C THR A 29 -0.39 7.97 -2.39
N GLY A 30 -0.39 6.99 -1.48
CA GLY A 30 -0.61 7.22 -0.04
C GLY A 30 0.49 8.07 0.58
N TYR A 31 1.74 7.74 0.32
CA TYR A 31 2.90 8.51 0.80
C TYR A 31 2.83 9.98 0.36
N LYS A 32 2.52 10.24 -0.90
CA LYS A 32 2.37 11.61 -1.43
C LYS A 32 1.09 12.31 -0.97
N SER A 33 0.02 11.56 -0.70
CA SER A 33 -1.23 12.07 -0.13
C SER A 33 -0.99 12.72 1.23
N TYR A 34 -0.15 12.12 2.08
CA TYR A 34 0.25 12.70 3.38
C TYR A 34 0.82 14.12 3.20
N TYR A 35 1.75 14.28 2.26
CA TYR A 35 2.35 15.57 1.94
C TYR A 35 1.45 16.48 1.10
N LYS A 36 0.27 16.03 0.63
CA LYS A 36 -0.62 16.76 -0.29
C LYS A 36 0.03 17.06 -1.64
N LEU A 37 0.95 16.18 -2.07
CA LEU A 37 1.60 16.25 -3.37
C LEU A 37 0.67 15.74 -4.48
N PRO A 38 0.57 16.45 -5.62
CA PRO A 38 -0.16 15.96 -6.79
C PRO A 38 0.38 14.61 -7.31
N ALA A 39 -0.51 13.73 -7.76
CA ALA A 39 -0.16 12.39 -8.24
C ALA A 39 0.80 12.37 -9.45
N MET A 40 0.95 13.48 -10.18
CA MET A 40 1.91 13.60 -11.29
C MET A 40 3.38 13.46 -10.86
N PHE A 41 3.68 13.67 -9.56
CA PHE A 41 5.02 13.49 -9.00
C PHE A 41 5.32 12.04 -8.60
N ILE A 42 4.40 11.11 -8.80
CA ILE A 42 4.65 9.69 -8.54
C ILE A 42 5.75 9.19 -9.48
N ASP A 43 6.91 8.89 -8.89
CA ASP A 43 8.00 8.21 -9.56
C ASP A 43 8.09 6.76 -9.07
N LEU A 44 8.10 5.82 -10.01
CA LEU A 44 8.15 4.39 -9.74
C LEU A 44 9.61 3.94 -9.79
N SER A 45 10.37 4.38 -8.78
CA SER A 45 11.78 4.04 -8.65
C SER A 45 11.98 2.58 -8.22
N ILE A 46 13.11 1.98 -8.62
CA ILE A 46 13.46 0.61 -8.20
C ILE A 46 13.59 0.50 -6.66
N ASN A 47 14.03 1.57 -6.01
CA ASN A 47 14.20 1.61 -4.56
C ASN A 47 12.83 1.52 -3.85
N SER A 48 11.85 2.32 -4.27
CA SER A 48 10.51 2.25 -3.69
C SER A 48 9.78 0.95 -4.06
N MET A 49 10.01 0.40 -5.26
CA MET A 49 9.52 -0.94 -5.61
C MET A 49 10.06 -2.04 -4.69
N THR A 50 11.34 -1.99 -4.33
CA THR A 50 11.96 -3.05 -3.51
C THR A 50 11.39 -3.08 -2.09
N SER A 51 11.22 -1.92 -1.45
CA SER A 51 10.62 -1.82 -0.12
C SER A 51 9.15 -2.26 -0.13
N THR A 52 8.37 -1.76 -1.08
CA THR A 52 6.94 -2.10 -1.21
C THR A 52 6.71 -3.58 -1.50
N LEU A 53 7.55 -4.21 -2.34
CA LEU A 53 7.47 -5.64 -2.62
C LEU A 53 7.77 -6.48 -1.39
N THR A 54 8.75 -6.08 -0.59
CA THR A 54 9.12 -6.78 0.65
C THR A 54 7.95 -6.76 1.64
N ALA A 55 7.34 -5.60 1.88
CA ALA A 55 6.16 -5.48 2.76
C ALA A 55 4.98 -6.31 2.25
N THR A 56 4.70 -6.23 0.94
CA THR A 56 3.60 -6.97 0.30
C THR A 56 3.80 -8.48 0.41
N PHE A 57 5.03 -8.97 0.28
CA PHE A 57 5.36 -10.38 0.45
C PHE A 57 4.98 -10.90 1.84
N PHE A 58 5.24 -10.13 2.91
CA PHE A 58 4.82 -10.48 4.26
C PHE A 58 3.29 -10.50 4.44
N VAL A 59 2.55 -9.62 3.75
CA VAL A 59 1.09 -9.64 3.74
C VAL A 59 0.57 -10.93 3.10
N PHE A 60 1.15 -11.35 1.96
CA PHE A 60 0.77 -12.62 1.32
C PHE A 60 1.06 -13.84 2.20
N ILE A 61 2.21 -13.87 2.88
CA ILE A 61 2.54 -14.92 3.85
C ILE A 61 1.50 -14.95 4.97
N SER A 62 1.13 -13.79 5.52
CA SER A 62 0.13 -13.68 6.58
C SER A 62 -1.23 -14.22 6.13
N ILE A 63 -1.71 -13.82 4.94
CA ILE A 63 -2.96 -14.32 4.36
C ILE A 63 -2.90 -15.85 4.17
N TYR A 64 -1.80 -16.37 3.64
CA TYR A 64 -1.61 -17.81 3.44
C TYR A 64 -1.61 -18.57 4.79
N ALA A 65 -0.94 -18.04 5.81
CA ALA A 65 -0.94 -18.61 7.15
C ALA A 65 -2.35 -18.62 7.75
N SER A 66 -3.08 -17.50 7.68
CA SER A 66 -4.47 -17.41 8.14
C SER A 66 -5.38 -18.41 7.41
N TRP A 67 -5.20 -18.59 6.10
CA TRP A 67 -5.96 -19.57 5.32
C TRP A 67 -5.72 -21.01 5.78
N ASN A 68 -4.46 -21.38 6.02
CA ASN A 68 -4.12 -22.71 6.54
C ASN A 68 -4.67 -22.92 7.96
N PHE A 69 -4.62 -21.88 8.80
CA PHE A 69 -5.19 -21.92 10.13
C PHE A 69 -6.72 -22.14 10.10
N LEU A 70 -7.45 -21.45 9.23
CA LEU A 70 -8.89 -21.67 9.05
C LEU A 70 -9.22 -23.10 8.59
N LYS A 71 -8.42 -23.67 7.69
CA LYS A 71 -8.57 -25.08 7.28
C LYS A 71 -8.32 -26.05 8.42
N PHE A 72 -7.29 -25.78 9.23
CA PHE A 72 -6.99 -26.57 10.42
C PHE A 72 -8.16 -26.53 11.41
N MET A 73 -8.68 -25.35 11.73
CA MET A 73 -9.84 -25.18 12.60
C MET A 73 -11.08 -25.91 12.07
N HIS A 74 -11.37 -25.79 10.76
CA HIS A 74 -12.47 -26.51 10.13
C HIS A 74 -12.30 -28.03 10.23
N SER A 75 -11.08 -28.53 10.01
CA SER A 75 -10.77 -29.96 10.15
C SER A 75 -11.05 -30.44 11.57
N GLU A 76 -10.62 -29.69 12.59
CA GLU A 76 -10.79 -30.11 13.98
C GLU A 76 -12.28 -30.11 14.41
N VAL A 77 -13.03 -29.06 14.04
CA VAL A 77 -14.48 -28.99 14.30
C VAL A 77 -15.23 -30.13 13.60
N SER A 78 -14.79 -30.53 12.40
CA SER A 78 -15.45 -31.61 11.66
C SER A 78 -15.27 -33.00 12.29
N LYS A 79 -14.24 -33.22 13.11
CA LYS A 79 -14.01 -34.50 13.82
C LYS A 79 -14.94 -34.68 15.02
N GLU A 80 -15.33 -33.57 15.65
CA GLU A 80 -16.23 -33.54 16.81
C GLU A 80 -17.70 -33.80 16.42
N VAL A 81 -18.03 -33.76 15.12
CA VAL A 81 -19.38 -34.09 14.64
C VAL A 81 -19.60 -35.60 14.80
N PRO A 82 -20.50 -36.02 15.70
CA PRO A 82 -20.59 -37.41 16.08
C PRO A 82 -21.18 -38.29 14.98
N SER A 83 -20.61 -39.49 14.84
CA SER A 83 -20.86 -40.46 13.77
C SER A 83 -22.31 -40.99 13.67
N TYR A 84 -23.17 -40.74 14.66
CA TYR A 84 -24.57 -41.16 14.61
C TYR A 84 -25.44 -40.33 13.63
N ILE A 85 -24.98 -39.15 13.21
CA ILE A 85 -25.66 -38.33 12.18
C ILE A 85 -25.43 -38.91 10.76
N LEU A 86 -24.42 -39.76 10.57
CA LEU A 86 -24.04 -40.33 9.26
C LEU A 86 -24.87 -41.56 8.82
N LEU A 87 -25.70 -42.14 9.70
CA LEU A 87 -26.49 -43.34 9.39
C LEU A 87 -27.86 -43.05 8.74
N THR A 88 -28.28 -41.78 8.64
CA THR A 88 -29.57 -41.41 8.05
C THR A 88 -29.41 -40.85 6.63
N ASN A 89 -29.97 -41.59 5.66
CA ASN A 89 -30.19 -41.25 4.23
C ASN A 89 -28.97 -40.76 3.39
N SER A 90 -28.39 -41.70 2.64
CA SER A 90 -27.26 -41.50 1.72
C SER A 90 -27.50 -40.51 0.57
N THR A 91 -28.75 -40.22 0.20
CA THR A 91 -29.13 -39.22 -0.80
C THR A 91 -29.14 -37.80 -0.24
N PHE A 92 -29.58 -37.62 1.01
CA PHE A 92 -29.55 -36.32 1.70
C PHE A 92 -28.10 -35.88 1.95
N ILE A 93 -27.26 -36.80 2.42
CA ILE A 93 -25.83 -36.51 2.67
C ILE A 93 -25.07 -36.19 1.37
N LYS A 94 -25.36 -36.88 0.26
CA LYS A 94 -24.78 -36.54 -1.04
C LYS A 94 -25.20 -35.15 -1.53
N GLY A 95 -26.49 -34.79 -1.38
CA GLY A 95 -27.01 -33.47 -1.73
C GLY A 95 -26.42 -32.34 -0.88
N VAL A 96 -26.29 -32.56 0.44
CA VAL A 96 -25.62 -31.65 1.37
C VAL A 96 -24.14 -31.50 1.01
N ARG A 97 -23.44 -32.58 0.67
CA ARG A 97 -22.02 -32.54 0.28
C ARG A 97 -21.79 -31.75 -1.01
N THR A 98 -22.63 -31.92 -2.04
CA THR A 98 -22.53 -31.16 -3.28
C THR A 98 -22.85 -29.67 -3.06
N GLY A 99 -23.85 -29.35 -2.24
CA GLY A 99 -24.16 -27.97 -1.86
C GLY A 99 -23.00 -27.31 -1.11
N ILE A 100 -22.34 -28.03 -0.20
CA ILE A 100 -21.16 -27.54 0.53
C ILE A 100 -20.00 -27.26 -0.45
N THR A 101 -19.72 -28.13 -1.43
CA THR A 101 -18.61 -27.90 -2.38
C THR A 101 -18.81 -26.72 -3.32
N ASP A 102 -20.03 -26.46 -3.78
CA ASP A 102 -20.31 -25.30 -4.63
C ASP A 102 -20.29 -23.99 -3.83
N ASN A 103 -20.71 -24.03 -2.55
CA ASN A 103 -20.56 -22.92 -1.62
C ASN A 103 -19.09 -22.56 -1.34
N ILE A 104 -18.17 -23.54 -1.35
CA ILE A 104 -16.73 -23.28 -1.17
C ILE A 104 -16.13 -22.53 -2.38
N LYS A 105 -16.55 -22.83 -3.61
CA LYS A 105 -16.09 -22.09 -4.80
C LYS A 105 -16.58 -20.65 -4.80
N LEU A 106 -17.85 -20.44 -4.46
CA LEU A 106 -18.43 -19.10 -4.32
C LEU A 106 -17.73 -18.33 -3.19
N LEU A 107 -17.45 -18.97 -2.06
CA LEU A 107 -16.70 -18.38 -0.95
C LEU A 107 -15.29 -17.96 -1.38
N ASN A 108 -14.56 -18.80 -2.13
CA ASN A 108 -13.24 -18.44 -2.64
C ASN A 108 -13.28 -17.19 -3.55
N LEU A 109 -14.29 -17.10 -4.42
CA LEU A 109 -14.47 -15.93 -5.29
C LEU A 109 -14.75 -14.67 -4.46
N ILE A 110 -15.63 -14.77 -3.47
CA ILE A 110 -15.93 -13.67 -2.54
C ILE A 110 -14.66 -13.23 -1.81
N VAL A 111 -13.89 -14.17 -1.26
CA VAL A 111 -12.62 -13.87 -0.58
C VAL A 111 -11.66 -13.13 -1.50
N ILE A 112 -11.49 -13.57 -2.75
CA ILE A 112 -10.64 -12.87 -3.73
C ILE A 112 -11.13 -11.44 -4.00
N CYS A 113 -12.44 -11.26 -4.19
CA CYS A 113 -13.06 -9.96 -4.43
C CYS A 113 -12.89 -8.98 -3.26
N PHE A 114 -12.92 -9.47 -2.02
CA PHE A 114 -12.69 -8.63 -0.83
C PHE A 114 -11.21 -8.42 -0.52
N CYS A 115 -10.34 -9.38 -0.83
CA CYS A 115 -8.90 -9.27 -0.57
C CYS A 115 -8.22 -8.19 -1.42
N LEU A 116 -8.56 -8.05 -2.71
CA LEU A 116 -7.87 -7.08 -3.57
C LEU A 116 -8.07 -5.62 -3.13
N PRO A 117 -9.30 -5.12 -2.87
CA PRO A 117 -9.50 -3.78 -2.32
C PRO A 117 -8.89 -3.61 -0.94
N PHE A 118 -8.92 -4.66 -0.10
CA PHE A 118 -8.30 -4.63 1.22
C PHE A 118 -6.78 -4.42 1.12
N ILE A 119 -6.10 -5.20 0.28
CA ILE A 119 -4.66 -5.05 0.03
C ILE A 119 -4.36 -3.63 -0.48
N ALA A 120 -5.11 -3.14 -1.47
CA ALA A 120 -4.94 -1.80 -1.99
C ALA A 120 -5.09 -0.72 -0.90
N ASN A 121 -6.13 -0.81 -0.07
CA ASN A 121 -6.36 0.13 1.03
C ASN A 121 -5.24 0.07 2.08
N SER A 122 -4.84 -1.14 2.49
CA SER A 122 -3.74 -1.33 3.44
C SER A 122 -2.43 -0.77 2.90
N THR A 123 -2.09 -1.02 1.64
CA THR A 123 -0.87 -0.51 0.99
C THR A 123 -0.85 1.02 0.93
N GLY A 124 -1.97 1.66 0.60
CA GLY A 124 -2.06 3.12 0.58
C GLY A 124 -1.84 3.72 1.98
N ARG A 125 -2.47 3.13 3.01
CA ARG A 125 -2.30 3.57 4.40
C ARG A 125 -0.89 3.33 4.93
N LEU A 126 -0.21 2.26 4.48
CA LEU A 126 1.20 2.04 4.79
C LEU A 126 2.09 3.14 4.19
N GLY A 127 1.76 3.64 3.01
CA GLY A 127 2.43 4.79 2.42
C GLY A 127 2.26 6.06 3.25
N GLU A 128 1.01 6.37 3.64
CA GLU A 128 0.71 7.52 4.52
C GLU A 128 1.44 7.41 5.86
N TYR A 129 1.45 6.21 6.46
CA TYR A 129 2.13 5.96 7.72
C TYR A 129 3.65 6.12 7.61
N ALA A 130 4.25 5.58 6.54
CA ALA A 130 5.68 5.72 6.30
C ALA A 130 6.09 7.19 6.15
N ALA A 131 5.28 8.01 5.47
CA ALA A 131 5.50 9.45 5.37
C ALA A 131 5.38 10.16 6.73
N SER A 132 4.40 9.78 7.55
CA SER A 132 4.20 10.41 8.86
C SER A 132 5.30 10.09 9.88
N GLU A 133 5.94 8.93 9.74
CA GLU A 133 7.02 8.47 10.62
C GLU A 133 8.41 8.83 10.08
N GLU A 134 8.49 9.46 8.90
CA GLU A 134 9.76 9.94 8.38
C GLU A 134 10.25 11.09 9.26
N THR A 135 11.42 10.93 9.87
CA THR A 135 11.99 11.86 10.84
C THR A 135 13.21 12.61 10.30
N GLU A 136 13.85 12.13 9.24
CA GLU A 136 15.03 12.76 8.66
C GLU A 136 14.67 13.43 7.33
N TYR A 137 14.93 14.74 7.23
CA TYR A 137 14.64 15.49 6.02
C TYR A 137 15.82 16.32 5.57
N MET A 138 16.01 16.39 4.25
CA MET A 138 16.93 17.34 3.65
C MET A 138 16.29 18.73 3.62
N VAL A 139 16.96 19.68 4.23
CA VAL A 139 16.59 21.09 4.28
C VAL A 139 17.55 21.91 3.43
N ILE A 140 17.00 22.80 2.63
CA ILE A 140 17.71 23.62 1.64
C ILE A 140 17.49 25.07 2.02
N LYS A 141 18.58 25.84 2.12
CA LYS A 141 18.53 27.28 2.39
C LYS A 141 18.63 28.08 1.09
N GLN A 142 17.57 28.80 0.72
CA GLN A 142 17.56 29.60 -0.50
C GLN A 142 17.01 31.00 -0.21
N SER A 143 17.80 32.03 -0.53
CA SER A 143 17.41 33.44 -0.36
C SER A 143 16.93 33.80 1.06
N GLY A 144 17.51 33.16 2.09
CA GLY A 144 17.14 33.36 3.50
C GLY A 144 15.89 32.60 3.96
N LEU A 145 15.23 31.87 3.06
CA LEU A 145 14.11 30.98 3.39
C LEU A 145 14.58 29.53 3.47
N LEU A 146 13.92 28.74 4.33
CA LEU A 146 14.16 27.32 4.46
C LEU A 146 13.10 26.53 3.71
N TYR A 147 13.57 25.53 3.00
CA TYR A 147 12.73 24.60 2.27
C TYR A 147 13.08 23.17 2.69
N VAL A 148 12.08 22.31 2.77
CA VAL A 148 12.27 20.87 2.94
C VAL A 148 12.15 20.19 1.58
N ALA A 149 13.04 19.25 1.28
CA ALA A 149 12.89 18.35 0.15
C ALA A 149 11.93 17.23 0.54
N VAL A 150 10.80 17.16 -0.16
CA VAL A 150 9.73 16.19 0.13
C VAL A 150 9.90 14.94 -0.72
N THR A 151 10.31 15.11 -1.97
CA THR A 151 10.56 13.97 -2.86
C THR A 151 11.48 14.39 -4.01
N SER A 152 11.95 13.40 -4.77
CA SER A 152 12.63 13.62 -6.05
C SER A 152 11.70 13.25 -7.19
N TYR A 153 11.82 13.97 -8.31
CA TYR A 153 11.10 13.67 -9.53
C TYR A 153 12.00 13.95 -10.72
N LYS A 154 12.41 12.89 -11.43
CA LYS A 154 13.43 12.97 -12.48
C LYS A 154 14.72 13.63 -11.94
N ASP A 155 15.22 14.68 -12.58
CA ASP A 155 16.45 15.38 -12.20
C ASP A 155 16.21 16.57 -11.24
N SER A 156 15.02 16.64 -10.63
CA SER A 156 14.63 17.74 -9.75
C SER A 156 14.21 17.24 -8.36
N LEU A 157 14.47 18.06 -7.34
CA LEU A 157 13.84 17.91 -6.02
C LEU A 157 12.56 18.73 -5.97
N ILE A 158 11.53 18.15 -5.37
CA ILE A 158 10.28 18.82 -5.07
C ILE A 158 10.38 19.32 -3.63
N ILE A 159 10.43 20.64 -3.49
CA ILE A 159 10.67 21.32 -2.21
C ILE A 159 9.44 22.08 -1.75
N ALA A 160 9.26 22.20 -0.44
CA ALA A 160 8.17 22.94 0.20
C ALA A 160 8.72 23.89 1.28
N PRO A 161 8.12 25.08 1.50
CA PRO A 161 8.54 25.97 2.59
C PRO A 161 8.46 25.28 3.95
N LEU A 162 9.52 25.42 4.74
CA LEU A 162 9.66 24.84 6.08
C LEU A 162 9.50 25.92 7.15
N ASN A 163 8.71 25.63 8.18
CA ASN A 163 8.60 26.40 9.41
C ASN A 163 9.23 25.61 10.56
N LEU A 164 10.45 26.00 10.95
CA LEU A 164 11.20 25.33 12.02
C LEU A 164 10.52 25.47 13.40
N GLU A 165 9.87 26.59 13.70
CA GLU A 165 9.24 26.80 15.02
C GLU A 165 8.07 25.86 15.27
N LYS A 166 7.36 25.48 14.20
CA LYS A 166 6.19 24.61 14.26
C LYS A 166 6.48 23.16 13.88
N GLU A 167 7.70 22.87 13.42
CA GLU A 167 8.09 21.60 12.80
C GLU A 167 7.08 21.21 11.70
N SER A 168 6.73 22.18 10.86
CA SER A 168 5.71 22.01 9.82
C SER A 168 6.16 22.51 8.46
N MET A 169 5.58 21.97 7.41
CA MET A 169 5.70 22.49 6.05
C MET A 169 4.37 22.97 5.50
N THR A 170 4.42 24.00 4.66
CA THR A 170 3.25 24.45 3.89
C THR A 170 3.29 23.77 2.52
N PRO A 171 2.19 23.15 2.03
CA PRO A 171 2.13 22.43 0.75
C PRO A 171 2.14 23.38 -0.47
N LYS A 172 3.24 24.11 -0.65
CA LYS A 172 3.51 25.04 -1.75
C LYS A 172 4.78 24.60 -2.47
N PHE A 173 4.61 23.65 -3.38
CA PHE A 173 5.74 22.96 -4.01
C PHE A 173 6.43 23.79 -5.08
N LYS A 174 7.76 23.67 -5.15
CA LYS A 174 8.59 24.11 -6.26
C LYS A 174 9.51 22.97 -6.68
N ALA A 175 9.82 22.89 -7.96
CA ALA A 175 10.88 22.02 -8.44
C ALA A 175 12.20 22.81 -8.50
N ILE A 176 13.28 22.23 -7.99
CA ILE A 176 14.65 22.74 -8.13
C ILE A 176 15.52 21.65 -8.74
N GLU A 177 16.35 21.99 -9.72
CA GLU A 177 17.26 21.01 -10.32
C GLU A 177 18.31 20.59 -9.29
N MET A 178 18.60 19.29 -9.21
CA MET A 178 19.56 18.76 -8.22
C MET A 178 20.96 19.38 -8.36
N LYS A 179 21.33 19.81 -9.57
CA LYS A 179 22.61 20.46 -9.88
C LYS A 179 22.71 21.88 -9.30
N GLU A 180 21.59 22.51 -8.98
CA GLU A 180 21.53 23.87 -8.44
C GLU A 180 21.52 23.88 -6.91
N LEU A 181 21.49 22.70 -6.27
CA LEU A 181 21.47 22.58 -4.82
C LEU A 181 22.75 23.13 -4.20
N LYS A 182 22.58 24.10 -3.31
CA LYS A 182 23.61 24.68 -2.46
C LYS A 182 23.05 24.72 -1.04
N ASP A 183 23.94 24.65 -0.06
CA ASP A 183 23.59 24.80 1.36
C ASP A 183 22.46 23.85 1.81
N THR A 184 22.71 22.55 1.67
CA THR A 184 21.82 21.48 2.11
C THR A 184 22.26 20.91 3.46
N GLU A 185 21.33 20.71 4.37
CA GLU A 185 21.56 20.08 5.67
C GLU A 185 20.49 19.01 5.92
N THR A 186 20.83 17.94 6.62
CA THR A 186 19.84 16.95 7.07
C THR A 186 19.41 17.31 8.50
N ILE A 187 18.11 17.48 8.71
CA ILE A 187 17.53 17.78 10.02
C ILE A 187 16.68 16.59 10.48
N HIS A 188 16.82 16.23 11.75
CA HIS A 188 16.01 15.22 12.41
C HIS A 188 14.85 15.87 13.19
N PHE A 189 13.63 15.40 12.95
CA PHE A 189 12.40 15.80 13.63
C PHE A 189 11.87 14.62 14.43
N GLU A 190 11.86 14.70 15.76
CA GLU A 190 11.53 13.56 16.64
C GLU A 190 10.16 12.94 16.37
N ASN A 191 9.18 13.76 15.94
CA ASN A 191 7.79 13.35 15.72
C ASN A 191 7.36 13.40 14.25
N GLY A 192 8.33 13.39 13.34
CA GLY A 192 8.11 13.60 11.91
C GLY A 192 7.69 15.04 11.58
N LEU A 193 7.59 15.33 10.28
CA LEU A 193 7.26 16.68 9.80
C LEU A 193 5.77 16.84 9.57
N LYS A 194 5.16 17.82 10.24
CA LYS A 194 3.72 18.09 10.09
C LYS A 194 3.40 18.81 8.79
N VAL A 195 2.27 18.50 8.18
CA VAL A 195 1.83 19.12 6.92
C VAL A 195 0.65 20.05 7.19
N GLU A 196 0.83 21.35 6.96
CA GLU A 196 -0.22 22.34 7.17
C GLU A 196 -1.41 22.11 6.21
N ASP A 197 -2.60 22.50 6.64
CA ASP A 197 -3.77 22.50 5.77
C ASP A 197 -3.70 23.58 4.70
N VAL A 198 -4.09 23.19 3.48
CA VAL A 198 -4.27 24.15 2.38
C VAL A 198 -5.47 24.99 2.77
N ARG A 199 -5.27 26.29 2.99
CA ARG A 199 -6.37 27.23 3.29
C ARG A 199 -7.47 27.09 2.25
N ASN A 200 -8.71 26.98 2.71
CA ASN A 200 -9.84 26.87 1.81
C ASN A 200 -10.04 28.21 1.09
N SER A 201 -10.50 28.21 -0.15
CA SER A 201 -10.84 29.46 -0.86
C SER A 201 -11.91 30.27 -0.12
N LYS A 202 -12.71 29.63 0.74
CA LYS A 202 -13.69 30.27 1.62
C LYS A 202 -13.04 31.13 2.71
N ASP A 203 -11.83 30.79 3.15
CA ASP A 203 -11.10 31.49 4.22
C ASP A 203 -10.40 32.76 3.70
N LEU A 204 -10.52 33.07 2.41
CA LEU A 204 -9.94 34.25 1.75
C LEU A 204 -10.95 35.40 1.57
N ILE A 205 -12.22 35.18 1.94
CA ILE A 205 -13.33 36.12 1.72
C ILE A 205 -13.74 36.84 3.02
N GLU A 206 -13.17 36.48 4.17
CA GLU A 206 -13.25 37.24 5.43
C GLU A 206 -12.05 38.16 5.63
#